data_AF-A0A352Q770-F1
#
_entry.id   AF-A0A352Q770-F1
#
_cell.length_a   1.000
_cell.length_b   1.000
_cell.length_c   1.000
_cell.angle_alpha   90.00
_cell.angle_beta   90.00
_cell.angle_gamma   90.00
#
_symmetry.space_group_name_H-M   'P 1'
#
loop_
_entity.id
_entity.type
_entity.pdbx_description
1 polymer ?
#
loop_
_entity_poly.entity_id
_entity_poly.type
_entity_poly.pdbx_seq_one_letter_code
_entity_poly.pdbx_strand_id
1 'polypeptide(L)'
;ASFAINPRYFDPEGIVELAMEGGCNAVASTLGVLGAVARKYAHRIPFIVKLNHNELLSYPNRYDQVMFASVKQAFDLGATAVGSTIYFGSDESHRQIEETSEAFTYAHELGMATVLWAYLRNP
;
A
#
# COMPACT_ATOMS: atom_id res chain seq x y z
N ALA A 1 -15.49 4.51 -19.72
CA ALA A 1 -15.27 3.42 -18.75
C ALA A 1 -16.56 3.20 -17.97
N SER A 2 -17.00 1.95 -17.80
CA SER A 2 -18.20 1.61 -17.01
C SER A 2 -17.80 1.32 -15.57
N PHE A 3 -18.61 1.73 -14.59
CA PHE A 3 -18.46 1.34 -13.16
C PHE A 3 -19.04 -0.05 -12.87
N ALA A 4 -19.39 -0.82 -13.90
CA ALA A 4 -19.84 -2.20 -13.74
C ALA A 4 -18.76 -3.08 -13.13
N ILE A 5 -19.20 -4.09 -12.37
CA ILE A 5 -18.34 -5.12 -11.80
C ILE A 5 -17.52 -5.75 -12.92
N ASN A 6 -16.19 -5.81 -12.74
CA ASN A 6 -15.30 -6.53 -13.63
C ASN A 6 -14.72 -7.73 -12.89
N PRO A 7 -15.26 -8.96 -13.10
CA PRO A 7 -14.82 -10.17 -12.41
C PRO A 7 -13.32 -10.46 -12.54
N ARG A 8 -12.68 -10.01 -13.63
CA ARG A 8 -11.24 -10.23 -13.86
C ARG A 8 -10.38 -9.63 -12.75
N TYR A 9 -10.78 -8.48 -12.20
CA TYR A 9 -9.98 -7.77 -11.20
C TYR A 9 -10.22 -8.22 -9.76
N PHE A 10 -11.01 -9.28 -9.56
CA PHE A 10 -11.02 -10.03 -8.30
C PHE A 10 -9.85 -11.01 -8.20
N ASP A 11 -9.26 -11.39 -9.33
CA ASP A 11 -7.97 -12.05 -9.36
C ASP A 11 -6.86 -11.00 -9.12
N PRO A 12 -6.00 -11.17 -8.10
CA PRO A 12 -4.85 -10.31 -7.87
C PRO A 12 -3.96 -10.08 -9.10
N GLU A 13 -3.88 -11.06 -9.99
CA GLU A 13 -3.08 -11.00 -11.22
C GLU A 13 -3.61 -9.97 -12.22
N GLY A 14 -4.93 -9.79 -12.30
CA GLY A 14 -5.55 -8.94 -13.32
C GLY A 14 -5.12 -7.48 -13.25
N ILE A 15 -4.87 -6.94 -12.05
CA ILE A 15 -4.35 -5.56 -11.88
C ILE A 15 -2.90 -5.45 -12.35
N VAL A 16 -2.09 -6.48 -12.12
CA VAL A 16 -0.67 -6.49 -12.51
C VAL A 16 -0.53 -6.60 -14.03
N GLU A 17 -1.33 -7.47 -14.66
CA GLU A 17 -1.41 -7.57 -16.12
C GLU A 17 -1.83 -6.25 -16.74
N LEU A 18 -2.90 -5.64 -16.22
CA LEU A 18 -3.38 -4.34 -16.69
C LEU A 18 -2.28 -3.26 -16.59
N ALA A 19 -1.54 -3.24 -15.49
CA ALA A 19 -0.46 -2.27 -15.29
C ALA A 19 0.67 -2.46 -16.31
N MET A 20 1.09 -3.71 -16.57
CA MET A 20 2.12 -3.99 -17.58
C MET A 20 1.63 -3.66 -19.00
N GLU A 21 0.41 -4.07 -19.35
CA GLU A 21 -0.21 -3.75 -20.65
C GLU A 21 -0.35 -2.24 -20.87
N GLY A 22 -0.66 -1.50 -19.80
CA GLY A 22 -0.75 -0.04 -19.81
C GLY A 22 0.61 0.68 -19.80
N GLY A 23 1.73 -0.05 -19.73
CA GLY A 23 3.07 0.54 -19.67
C GLY A 23 3.36 1.26 -18.35
N CYS A 24 2.69 0.88 -17.25
CA CYS A 24 2.95 1.43 -15.93
C CYS A 24 4.36 1.06 -15.44
N ASN A 25 4.95 1.96 -14.65
CA ASN A 25 6.29 1.77 -14.09
C ASN A 25 6.30 1.04 -12.74
N ALA A 26 5.17 0.90 -12.06
CA ALA A 26 5.02 0.21 -10.79
C ALA A 26 3.55 -0.13 -10.51
N VAL A 27 3.33 -1.05 -9.56
CA VAL A 27 2.00 -1.34 -9.00
C VAL A 27 2.02 -1.10 -7.49
N ALA A 28 1.15 -0.21 -7.02
CA ALA A 28 0.89 -0.04 -5.59
C ALA A 28 -0.23 -0.98 -5.14
N SER A 29 0.02 -1.82 -4.14
CA SER A 29 -0.97 -2.78 -3.66
C SER A 29 -0.75 -3.20 -2.21
N THR A 30 -1.67 -4.00 -1.67
CA THR A 30 -1.59 -4.55 -0.31
C THR A 30 -0.62 -5.74 -0.26
N LEU A 31 -0.16 -6.07 0.96
CA LEU A 31 0.73 -7.21 1.19
C LEU A 31 0.14 -8.53 0.67
N GLY A 32 -1.17 -8.75 0.82
CA GLY A 32 -1.83 -9.97 0.38
C GLY A 32 -1.81 -10.16 -1.14
N VAL A 33 -2.11 -9.09 -1.89
CA VAL A 33 -2.05 -9.12 -3.36
C VAL A 33 -0.63 -9.35 -3.85
N LEU A 34 0.36 -8.63 -3.29
CA LEU A 34 1.75 -8.90 -3.60
C LEU A 34 2.11 -10.36 -3.28
N GLY A 35 1.81 -10.85 -2.08
CA GLY A 35 2.13 -12.21 -1.67
C GLY A 35 1.55 -13.30 -2.60
N ALA A 36 0.37 -13.08 -3.16
CA ALA A 36 -0.26 -14.01 -4.09
C ALA A 36 0.46 -14.09 -5.45
N VAL A 37 1.13 -13.02 -5.88
CA VAL A 37 1.64 -12.88 -7.26
C VAL A 37 3.15 -12.58 -7.35
N ALA A 38 3.81 -12.33 -6.22
CA ALA A 38 5.20 -11.87 -6.13
C ALA A 38 6.18 -12.77 -6.89
N ARG A 39 6.06 -14.09 -6.71
CA ARG A 39 6.93 -15.07 -7.37
C ARG A 39 6.93 -14.92 -8.90
N LYS A 40 5.79 -14.55 -9.48
CA LYS A 40 5.62 -14.40 -10.93
C LYS A 40 5.98 -13.00 -11.43
N TYR A 41 5.77 -11.96 -10.63
CA TYR A 41 5.82 -10.57 -11.13
C TYR A 41 6.81 -9.63 -10.47
N ALA A 42 7.34 -9.91 -9.28
CA ALA A 42 8.19 -8.95 -8.56
C ALA A 42 9.46 -8.56 -9.33
N HIS A 43 9.95 -9.44 -10.21
CA HIS A 43 11.09 -9.20 -11.10
C HIS A 43 10.72 -8.59 -12.46
N ARG A 44 9.43 -8.36 -12.73
CA ARG A 44 8.90 -7.87 -14.01
C ARG A 44 8.38 -6.45 -13.92
N ILE A 45 7.76 -6.08 -12.80
CA ILE A 45 7.26 -4.75 -12.52
C ILE A 45 7.48 -4.43 -11.03
N PRO A 46 8.02 -3.24 -10.69
CA PRO A 46 8.20 -2.82 -9.31
C PRO A 46 6.88 -2.82 -8.52
N PHE A 47 6.92 -3.37 -7.31
CA PHE A 47 5.81 -3.28 -6.37
C PHE A 47 6.08 -2.23 -5.28
N ILE A 48 5.02 -1.48 -4.96
CA ILE A 48 4.95 -0.55 -3.83
C ILE A 48 3.94 -1.11 -2.83
N VAL A 49 4.40 -1.59 -1.67
CA VAL A 49 3.48 -2.19 -0.69
C VAL A 49 2.89 -1.12 0.22
N LYS A 50 1.56 -1.04 0.26
CA LYS A 50 0.81 -0.20 1.20
C LYS A 50 0.79 -0.84 2.58
N LEU A 51 1.47 -0.23 3.55
CA LEU A 51 1.73 -0.79 4.88
C LEU A 51 0.55 -0.68 5.84
N ASN A 52 -0.25 0.38 5.74
CA ASN A 52 -1.41 0.62 6.60
C ASN A 52 -2.72 0.77 5.83
N HIS A 53 -3.83 0.61 6.53
CA HIS A 53 -5.18 0.81 6.01
C HIS A 53 -6.07 1.49 7.04
N ASN A 54 -7.13 2.17 6.56
CA ASN A 54 -8.22 2.59 7.43
C ASN A 54 -9.26 1.47 7.55
N GLU A 55 -9.80 1.30 8.74
CA GLU A 55 -10.97 0.47 9.00
C GLU A 55 -12.22 1.29 8.67
N LEU A 56 -12.89 0.95 7.56
CA LEU A 56 -14.06 1.68 7.03
C LEU A 56 -15.39 0.92 7.20
N LEU A 57 -15.40 -0.20 7.92
CA LEU A 57 -16.62 -0.99 8.15
C LEU A 57 -17.35 -0.59 9.44
N SER A 58 -16.82 0.37 10.20
CA SER A 58 -17.45 0.94 11.39
C SER A 58 -18.26 2.22 11.11
N TYR A 59 -19.33 2.44 11.88
CA TYR A 59 -20.12 3.68 11.86
C TYR A 59 -20.18 4.32 13.25
N PRO A 60 -19.86 5.63 13.41
CA PRO A 60 -19.32 6.52 12.38
C PRO A 60 -17.91 6.09 11.93
N ASN A 61 -17.52 6.48 10.72
CA ASN A 61 -16.17 6.22 10.22
C ASN A 61 -15.14 6.86 11.15
N ARG A 62 -14.07 6.11 11.45
CA ARG A 62 -12.89 6.64 12.12
C ARG A 62 -11.82 6.93 11.07
N TYR A 63 -11.01 7.96 11.28
CA TYR A 63 -9.88 8.29 10.42
C TYR A 63 -8.60 7.69 10.99
N ASP A 64 -8.62 6.38 11.22
CA ASP A 64 -7.53 5.68 11.88
C ASP A 64 -6.79 4.76 10.90
N GLN A 65 -5.60 5.18 10.45
CA GLN A 65 -4.71 4.32 9.68
C GLN A 65 -3.96 3.38 10.62
N VAL A 66 -4.15 2.08 10.42
CA VAL A 66 -3.54 1.02 11.22
C VAL A 66 -2.54 0.25 10.38
N MET A 67 -1.33 0.06 10.89
CA MET A 67 -0.31 -0.78 10.26
C MET A 67 -0.82 -2.22 10.15
N PHE A 68 -0.84 -2.75 8.93
CA PHE A 68 -1.30 -4.10 8.61
C PHE A 68 -0.17 -4.98 8.04
N ALA A 69 0.90 -4.37 7.54
CA ALA A 69 2.06 -5.06 7.00
C ALA A 69 3.36 -4.47 7.54
N SER A 70 4.38 -5.32 7.68
CA SER A 70 5.73 -4.87 7.99
C SER A 70 6.56 -4.62 6.73
N VAL A 71 7.51 -3.68 6.83
CA VAL A 71 8.49 -3.40 5.76
C VAL A 71 9.29 -4.66 5.41
N LYS A 72 9.70 -5.44 6.42
CA LYS A 72 10.46 -6.69 6.23
C LYS A 72 9.71 -7.66 5.32
N GLN A 73 8.41 -7.88 5.56
CA GLN A 73 7.61 -8.77 4.72
C GLN A 73 7.52 -8.27 3.28
N ALA A 74 7.34 -6.96 3.08
CA ALA A 74 7.34 -6.36 1.74
C ALA A 74 8.68 -6.58 1.03
N PHE A 75 9.79 -6.34 1.72
CA PHE A 75 11.14 -6.57 1.21
C PHE A 75 11.40 -8.03 0.85
N ASP A 76 11.07 -8.96 1.76
CA ASP A 76 11.26 -10.40 1.55
C ASP A 76 10.45 -10.93 0.35
N LEU A 77 9.34 -10.27 -0.01
CA LEU A 77 8.51 -10.56 -1.19
C LEU A 77 9.01 -9.87 -2.47
N GLY A 78 10.11 -9.12 -2.42
CA GLY A 78 10.70 -8.44 -3.58
C GLY A 78 10.06 -7.10 -3.93
N ALA A 79 9.35 -6.46 -3.00
CA ALA A 79 8.91 -5.09 -3.21
C ALA A 79 10.12 -4.15 -3.35
N THR A 80 10.01 -3.16 -4.22
CA THR A 80 11.06 -2.13 -4.41
C THR A 80 10.79 -0.89 -3.55
N ALA A 81 9.54 -0.74 -3.11
CA ALA A 81 9.10 0.39 -2.30
C ALA A 81 8.01 -0.03 -1.32
N VAL A 82 7.83 0.81 -0.30
CA VAL A 82 6.69 0.74 0.61
C VAL A 82 6.00 2.10 0.65
N GLY A 83 4.78 2.14 1.15
CA GLY A 83 4.16 3.41 1.44
C GLY A 83 3.07 3.32 2.49
N SER A 84 2.73 4.48 3.02
CA SER A 84 1.85 4.64 4.17
C SER A 84 0.92 5.83 3.93
N THR A 85 -0.27 5.79 4.51
CA THR A 85 -1.17 6.94 4.56
C THR A 85 -1.13 7.55 5.94
N ILE A 86 -1.14 8.87 6.00
CA ILE A 86 -1.42 9.63 7.22
C ILE A 86 -2.65 10.50 6.97
N TYR A 87 -3.59 10.45 7.91
CA TYR A 87 -4.73 11.34 7.96
C TYR A 87 -4.44 12.51 8.90
N PHE A 88 -3.79 13.54 8.37
CA PHE A 88 -3.39 14.72 9.13
C PHE A 88 -4.61 15.46 9.70
N GLY A 89 -4.54 15.86 10.97
CA GLY A 89 -5.64 16.54 11.66
C GLY A 89 -6.73 15.62 12.21
N SER A 90 -6.63 14.31 11.99
CA SER A 90 -7.44 13.34 12.73
C SER A 90 -6.91 13.14 14.16
N ASP A 91 -7.75 12.66 15.06
CA ASP A 91 -7.39 12.37 16.46
C ASP A 91 -6.15 11.47 16.57
N GLU A 92 -6.05 10.47 15.69
CA GLU A 92 -4.98 9.46 15.68
C GLU A 92 -3.74 9.88 14.86
N SER A 93 -3.73 11.10 14.30
CA SER A 93 -2.72 11.52 13.34
C SER A 93 -1.29 11.53 13.90
N HIS A 94 -1.10 11.84 15.19
CA HIS A 94 0.21 11.77 15.84
C HIS A 94 0.78 10.35 15.83
N ARG A 95 -0.01 9.35 16.21
CA ARG A 95 0.38 7.93 16.19
C ARG A 95 0.75 7.48 14.78
N GLN A 96 -0.06 7.86 13.79
CA GLN A 96 0.19 7.52 12.38
C GLN A 96 1.49 8.13 11.85
N ILE A 97 1.86 9.35 12.30
CA ILE A 97 3.13 10.00 11.98
C ILE A 97 4.30 9.21 12.54
N GLU A 98 4.25 8.84 13.83
CA GLU A 98 5.29 8.07 14.50
C GLU A 98 5.48 6.69 13.85
N GLU A 99 4.41 5.91 13.70
CA GLU A 99 4.43 4.59 13.07
C GLU A 99 4.97 4.64 11.63
N THR A 100 4.56 5.65 10.85
CA THR A 100 5.04 5.83 9.48
C THR A 100 6.51 6.23 9.44
N SER A 101 6.96 7.09 10.36
CA SER A 101 8.35 7.53 10.45
C SER A 101 9.27 6.35 10.77
N GLU A 102 8.89 5.50 11.73
CA GLU A 102 9.63 4.28 12.08
C GLU A 102 9.70 3.32 10.90
N ALA A 103 8.57 3.06 10.23
CA ALA A 103 8.53 2.20 9.06
C ALA A 103 9.38 2.74 7.90
N PHE A 104 9.36 4.05 7.65
CA PHE A 104 10.14 4.63 6.56
C PHE A 104 11.63 4.63 6.86
N THR A 105 12.02 4.86 8.11
CA THR A 105 13.41 4.71 8.55
C THR A 105 13.92 3.31 8.24
N TYR A 106 13.17 2.28 8.63
CA TYR A 106 13.56 0.89 8.36
C TYR A 106 13.55 0.55 6.86
N ALA A 107 12.62 1.10 6.08
CA ALA A 107 12.60 0.93 4.63
C ALA A 107 13.86 1.54 3.97
N HIS A 108 14.32 2.69 4.45
CA HIS A 108 15.56 3.30 3.97
C HIS A 108 16.80 2.48 4.33
N GLU A 109 16.85 1.86 5.50
CA GLU A 109 17.94 0.93 5.87
C GLU A 109 18.04 -0.27 4.91
N LEU A 110 16.91 -0.72 4.37
CA LEU A 110 16.83 -1.78 3.37
C LEU A 110 17.02 -1.28 1.91
N GLY A 111 17.23 0.02 1.71
CA GLY A 111 17.39 0.62 0.39
C GLY A 111 16.09 0.74 -0.43
N MET A 112 14.94 0.67 0.22
CA MET A 112 13.63 0.77 -0.44
C MET A 112 13.20 2.23 -0.60
N ALA A 113 12.47 2.53 -1.69
CA ALA A 113 11.80 3.81 -1.81
C ALA A 113 10.57 3.89 -0.89
N THR A 114 10.21 5.09 -0.43
CA THR A 114 9.05 5.32 0.43
C THR A 114 8.06 6.29 -0.21
N VAL A 115 6.77 6.01 -0.06
CA VAL A 115 5.68 6.85 -0.58
C VAL A 115 4.71 7.22 0.54
N LEU A 116 4.60 8.51 0.86
CA LEU A 116 3.62 9.02 1.81
C LEU A 116 2.38 9.52 1.06
N TRP A 117 1.22 8.96 1.39
CA TRP A 117 -0.07 9.56 1.07
C TRP A 117 -0.54 10.43 2.23
N ALA A 118 -0.49 11.75 2.05
CA ALA A 118 -0.86 12.74 3.04
C ALA A 118 -2.24 13.31 2.73
N TYR A 119 -3.24 13.03 3.56
CA TYR A 119 -4.58 13.59 3.39
C TYR A 119 -5.05 14.32 4.64
N LEU A 120 -5.63 15.51 4.48
CA LEU A 120 -6.24 16.25 5.58
C LEU A 120 -7.57 15.60 5.99
N ARG A 121 -7.78 15.45 7.29
CA ARG A 121 -8.98 14.91 7.98
C ARG A 121 -9.27 15.68 9.27
N ASN A 122 -9.15 17.01 9.20
CA ASN A 122 -9.61 17.94 10.23
C ASN A 122 -11.14 18.10 10.14
N PRO A 123 -11.88 18.13 11.27
CA PRO A 123 -13.30 18.51 11.32
C PRO A 123 -13.65 19.85 10.66
#